data_AF-A0A7N2LCI9-F1
#
_entry.id   AF-A0A7N2LCI9-F1
#
_cell.length_a   1.000
_cell.length_b   1.000
_cell.length_c   1.000
_cell.angle_alpha   90.00
_cell.angle_beta   90.00
_cell.angle_gamma   90.00
#
_symmetry.space_group_name_H-M   'P 1'
#
loop_
_entity.id
_entity.type
_entity.pdbx_description
1 polymer ?
#
loop_
_entity_poly.entity_id
_entity_poly.type
_entity_poly.pdbx_seq_one_letter_code
_entity_poly.pdbx_strand_id
1 'polypeptide(L)'
;MFWEKHFWVVKTDHSHEGRGKATIKVELCVIESGNKVSQRLGTDESVERVFVQEKTYMYMCTDCNGTIVLMDVKTFDQLEVSQELFGKDAKYLQGE
;
A
#
# COMPACT_ATOMS: atom_id res chain seq x y z
N MET A 1 18.13 1.89 -5.23
CA MET A 1 17.99 0.44 -5.00
C MET A 1 17.14 0.05 -3.77
N PHE A 2 17.04 0.84 -2.68
CA PHE A 2 16.08 0.56 -1.58
C PHE A 2 14.93 1.58 -1.46
N TRP A 3 15.12 2.80 -2.00
CA TRP A 3 14.21 3.95 -1.83
C TRP A 3 13.14 4.12 -2.92
N GLU A 4 12.99 3.18 -3.85
CA GLU A 4 11.96 3.24 -4.91
C GLU A 4 10.68 2.49 -4.54
N LYS A 5 10.60 1.94 -3.33
CA LYS A 5 9.45 1.16 -2.86
C LYS A 5 8.56 1.99 -1.95
N HIS A 6 7.27 1.70 -1.98
CA HIS A 6 6.31 2.31 -1.08
C HIS A 6 6.16 1.46 0.17
N PHE A 7 6.17 2.10 1.34
CA PHE A 7 6.10 1.43 2.62
C PHE A 7 4.92 1.93 3.42
N TRP A 8 4.24 1.02 4.12
CA TRP A 8 3.37 1.39 5.23
C TRP A 8 4.14 1.22 6.54
N VAL A 9 3.96 2.18 7.45
CA VAL A 9 4.60 2.17 8.77
C VAL A 9 3.76 1.32 9.71
N VAL A 10 4.32 0.19 10.15
CA VAL A 10 3.68 -0.76 11.06
C VAL A 10 3.81 -0.30 12.50
N LYS A 11 5.02 0.13 12.87
CA LYS A 11 5.36 0.51 14.24
C LYS A 11 6.51 1.50 14.23
N THR A 12 6.46 2.43 15.17
CA THR A 12 7.53 3.39 15.42
C THR A 12 7.92 3.33 16.90
N ASP A 13 9.22 3.33 17.16
CA ASP A 13 9.79 3.37 18.50
C ASP A 13 10.91 4.41 18.53
N HIS A 14 10.81 5.36 19.45
CA HIS A 14 11.76 6.47 19.56
C HIS A 14 12.61 6.27 20.82
N SER A 15 13.91 6.08 20.61
CA SER A 15 14.85 5.84 21.70
C SER A 15 15.82 7.01 21.86
N HIS A 16 15.91 7.52 23.09
CA HIS A 16 16.93 8.45 23.52
C HIS A 16 17.86 7.75 24.51
N GLU A 17 19.08 7.43 24.07
CA GLU A 17 20.11 6.96 24.97
C GLU A 17 20.76 8.18 25.63
N GLY A 18 20.79 8.23 26.96
CA GLY A 18 21.21 9.44 27.72
C GLY A 18 22.61 9.99 27.36
N ARG A 19 23.46 9.20 26.70
CA ARG A 19 24.75 9.62 26.12
C ARG A 19 24.89 9.19 24.64
N GLY A 20 23.86 9.37 23.82
CA GLY A 20 23.87 9.02 22.40
C GLY A 20 22.94 9.88 21.55
N LYS A 21 23.12 9.85 20.21
CA LYS A 21 22.18 10.46 19.26
C LYS A 21 20.87 9.68 19.32
N ALA A 22 19.75 10.41 19.39
CA ALA A 22 18.44 9.80 19.35
C ALA A 22 18.22 9.06 18.02
N THR A 23 17.53 7.93 18.08
CA THR A 23 17.21 7.13 16.88
C THR A 23 15.75 6.72 16.89
N ILE A 24 15.16 6.68 15.70
CA ILE A 24 13.78 6.25 15.49
C ILE A 24 13.83 4.89 14.79
N LYS A 25 13.44 3.83 15.50
CA LYS A 25 13.27 2.52 14.89
C LYS A 25 11.88 2.46 14.27
N VAL A 26 11.83 2.17 12.98
CA VAL A 26 10.59 1.96 12.23
C VAL A 26 10.52 0.52 11.76
N GLU A 27 9.35 -0.09 11.95
CA GLU A 27 8.97 -1.34 11.31
C GLU A 27 8.09 -0.97 10.12
N LEU A 28 8.57 -1.29 8.93
CA LEU A 28 7.96 -0.97 7.65
C LEU A 28 7.47 -2.24 7.00
N CYS A 29 6.44 -2.12 6.16
CA CYS A 29 6.05 -3.21 5.29
C CYS A 29 5.80 -2.70 3.87
N VAL A 30 6.41 -3.40 2.91
CA VAL A 30 6.39 -3.05 1.49
C VAL A 30 4.98 -3.26 0.96
N ILE A 31 4.39 -2.24 0.36
CA ILE A 31 2.99 -2.28 -0.10
C ILE A 31 2.78 -3.37 -1.15
N GLU A 32 3.72 -3.53 -2.09
CA GLU A 32 3.57 -4.45 -3.22
C GLU A 32 3.76 -5.92 -2.83
N SER A 33 4.55 -6.21 -1.79
CA SER A 33 4.94 -7.59 -1.44
C SER A 33 4.53 -8.04 -0.05
N GLY A 34 4.09 -7.13 0.82
CA GLY A 34 3.78 -7.42 2.22
C GLY A 34 5.01 -7.74 3.09
N ASN A 35 6.23 -7.66 2.54
CA ASN A 35 7.45 -7.98 3.26
C ASN A 35 7.74 -6.93 4.34
N LYS A 36 8.01 -7.40 5.56
CA LYS A 36 8.37 -6.55 6.70
C LYS A 36 9.87 -6.28 6.74
N VAL A 37 10.24 -5.03 7.01
CA VAL A 37 11.63 -4.58 7.14
C VAL A 37 11.73 -3.68 8.37
N SER A 38 12.81 -3.83 9.15
CA SER A 38 13.10 -2.89 10.23
C SER A 38 14.23 -1.96 9.80
N GLN A 39 14.00 -0.65 9.94
CA GLN A 39 15.01 0.38 9.72
C GLN A 39 15.18 1.25 10.96
N ARG A 40 16.35 1.88 11.08
CA ARG A 40 16.63 2.92 12.06
C ARG A 40 16.92 4.20 11.31
N LEU A 41 16.17 5.24 11.65
CA LEU A 41 16.31 6.57 11.08
C LEU A 41 16.93 7.50 12.14
N GLY A 42 17.86 8.34 11.73
CA GLY A 42 18.27 9.50 12.50
C GLY A 42 17.14 10.51 12.65
N THR A 43 17.17 11.31 13.72
CA THR A 43 16.18 12.39 13.94
C THR A 43 16.23 13.51 12.90
N ASP A 44 17.32 13.58 12.14
CA ASP A 44 17.60 14.53 11.07
C ASP A 44 17.32 13.98 9.66
N GLU A 45 16.95 12.71 9.54
CA GLU A 45 16.62 12.10 8.24
C GLU A 45 15.24 12.52 7.75
N SER A 46 15.16 12.94 6.49
CA SER A 46 13.90 13.27 5.82
C SER A 46 13.30 12.03 5.16
N VAL A 47 11.99 11.86 5.31
CA VAL A 47 11.21 10.85 4.59
C VAL A 47 10.18 11.52 3.70
N GLU A 48 9.93 10.94 2.53
CA GLU A 48 8.87 11.39 1.63
C GLU A 48 7.54 10.73 2.01
N ARG A 49 6.46 11.52 2.02
CA ARG A 49 5.12 11.01 2.28
C ARG A 49 4.41 10.77 0.97
N VAL A 50 3.90 9.55 0.81
CA VAL A 50 3.08 9.15 -0.31
C VAL A 50 1.62 9.44 0.02
N PHE A 51 0.88 10.03 -0.92
CA PHE A 51 -0.55 10.23 -0.79
C PHE A 51 -1.30 8.98 -1.24
N VAL A 52 -2.20 8.47 -0.40
CA VAL A 52 -3.05 7.30 -0.71
C VAL A 52 -4.50 7.75 -0.67
N GLN A 53 -5.24 7.40 -1.71
CA GLN A 53 -6.67 7.64 -1.80
C GLN A 53 -7.41 6.30 -1.79
N GLU A 54 -8.31 6.15 -0.83
CA GLU A 54 -9.26 5.04 -0.81
C GLU A 54 -10.51 5.44 -1.57
N LYS A 55 -11.00 4.54 -2.43
CA LYS A 55 -12.18 4.78 -3.24
C LYS A 55 -12.95 3.49 -3.45
N THR A 56 -14.26 3.56 -3.24
CA THR A 56 -15.17 2.44 -3.43
C THR A 56 -15.58 2.34 -4.90
N TYR A 57 -15.55 1.12 -5.42
CA TYR A 57 -16.00 0.78 -6.76
C TYR A 57 -17.00 -0.37 -6.69
N MET A 58 -17.93 -0.42 -7.64
CA MET A 58 -18.78 -1.59 -7.89
C MET A 58 -18.09 -2.50 -8.90
N TYR A 59 -18.08 -3.80 -8.60
CA TYR A 59 -17.67 -4.81 -9.58
C TYR A 59 -18.77 -4.99 -10.63
N MET A 60 -18.40 -4.91 -11.90
CA MET A 60 -19.34 -5.13 -13.00
C MET A 60 -19.21 -6.54 -13.57
N CYS A 61 -18.03 -6.85 -14.10
CA CYS A 61 -17.75 -8.13 -14.72
C CYS A 61 -16.26 -8.37 -14.84
N THR A 62 -15.90 -9.59 -15.22
CA THR A 62 -14.56 -9.97 -15.65
C THR A 62 -14.67 -10.45 -17.08
N ASP A 63 -13.80 -9.95 -17.96
CA ASP A 63 -13.75 -10.39 -19.35
C ASP A 63 -13.11 -11.79 -19.49
N CYS A 64 -13.08 -12.31 -20.72
CA CYS A 64 -12.45 -13.61 -21.00
C CYS A 64 -10.91 -13.59 -20.90
N ASN A 65 -10.29 -12.42 -20.88
CA ASN A 65 -8.84 -12.22 -20.86
C ASN A 65 -8.29 -11.96 -19.43
N GLY A 66 -9.15 -11.91 -18.41
CA GLY A 66 -8.77 -11.63 -17.03
C GLY A 66 -8.70 -10.13 -16.67
N THR A 67 -9.35 -9.26 -17.44
CA THR A 67 -9.57 -7.87 -17.09
C THR A 67 -10.84 -7.75 -16.24
N ILE A 68 -10.73 -7.11 -15.09
CA ILE A 68 -11.87 -6.77 -14.23
C ILE A 68 -12.32 -5.36 -14.58
N VAL A 69 -13.63 -5.21 -14.80
CA VAL A 69 -14.27 -3.91 -14.98
C VAL A 69 -14.89 -3.48 -13.66
N LEU A 70 -14.46 -2.33 -13.18
CA LEU A 70 -14.98 -1.66 -11.99
C LEU A 70 -15.71 -0.38 -12.40
N MET A 71 -16.73 0.03 -11.67
CA MET A 71 -17.41 1.30 -11.88
C MET A 71 -17.35 2.18 -10.64
N ASP A 72 -16.99 3.44 -10.82
CA ASP A 72 -17.09 4.46 -9.78
C ASP A 72 -18.56 4.69 -9.42
N VAL A 73 -18.89 4.56 -8.13
CA VAL A 73 -20.26 4.72 -7.62
C VAL A 73 -20.80 6.17 -7.70
N LYS A 74 -19.92 7.16 -7.84
CA LYS A 74 -20.25 8.59 -7.86
C LYS A 74 -20.27 9.16 -9.28
N THR A 75 -19.25 8.84 -10.07
CA THR A 75 -19.11 9.41 -11.44
C THR A 75 -19.64 8.48 -12.52
N PHE A 76 -19.87 7.21 -12.21
CA PHE A 76 -20.20 6.15 -13.16
C PHE A 76 -19.10 5.87 -14.19
N ASP A 77 -17.87 6.37 -13.95
CA ASP A 77 -16.72 6.07 -14.79
C ASP A 77 -16.31 4.60 -14.61
N GLN A 78 -15.99 3.96 -15.74
CA GLN A 78 -15.48 2.59 -15.75
C GLN A 78 -13.96 2.59 -15.66
N LEU A 79 -13.44 1.64 -14.90
CA LEU A 79 -12.03 1.41 -14.69
C LEU A 79 -11.72 -0.05 -14.98
N GLU A 80 -10.86 -0.28 -15.96
CA GLU A 80 -10.35 -1.61 -16.31
C GLU A 80 -9.05 -1.89 -15.57
N VAL A 81 -8.99 -3.01 -14.87
CA VAL A 81 -7.81 -3.42 -14.10
C VAL A 81 -7.49 -4.89 -14.31
N SER A 82 -6.21 -5.25 -14.19
CA SER A 82 -5.78 -6.65 -14.23
C SER A 82 -6.32 -7.42 -13.02
N GLN A 83 -6.80 -8.65 -13.25
CA GLN A 83 -7.19 -9.57 -12.19
C GLN A 83 -6.06 -9.88 -11.20
N GLU A 84 -4.80 -9.74 -11.60
CA GLU A 84 -3.63 -9.96 -10.74
C GLU A 84 -3.60 -9.02 -9.52
N LEU A 85 -4.20 -7.81 -9.62
CA LEU A 85 -4.25 -6.86 -8.50
C LEU A 85 -5.02 -7.39 -7.29
N PHE A 86 -5.98 -8.28 -7.52
CA PHE A 86 -6.80 -8.90 -6.47
C PHE A 86 -6.24 -10.26 -6.02
N GLY A 87 -5.23 -10.78 -6.72
CA GLY A 87 -4.60 -12.06 -6.42
C GLY A 87 -5.60 -13.19 -6.18
N LYS A 88 -5.48 -13.87 -5.04
CA LYS A 88 -6.36 -15.00 -4.66
C LYS A 88 -7.77 -14.58 -4.31
N ASP A 89 -7.99 -13.30 -4.01
CA ASP A 89 -9.26 -12.78 -3.55
C ASP A 89 -10.17 -12.37 -4.71
N ALA A 90 -9.65 -12.35 -5.95
CA ALA A 90 -10.42 -12.15 -7.17
C ALA A 90 -11.64 -13.08 -7.28
N LYS A 91 -11.55 -14.29 -6.73
CA LYS A 91 -12.64 -15.29 -6.71
C LYS A 91 -13.83 -14.89 -5.84
N TYR A 92 -13.67 -13.90 -4.96
CA TYR A 92 -14.72 -13.38 -4.09
C TYR A 92 -15.40 -12.13 -4.66
N LEU A 93 -14.95 -11.64 -5.82
CA LEU A 93 -15.64 -10.55 -6.51
C LEU A 93 -17.00 -11.03 -6.96
N GLN A 94 -18.04 -10.31 -6.54
CA GLN A 94 -19.42 -10.56 -6.90
C GLN A 94 -20.04 -9.23 -7.32
N GLY A 95 -20.80 -9.26 -8.41
CA GLY A 95 -21.73 -8.18 -8.70
C GLY A 95 -22.90 -8.32 -7.73
N GLU A 96 -23.41 -7.19 -7.24
CA GLU A 96 -24.76 -7.19 -6.67
C GLU A 96 -25.80 -7.46 -7.76
#